data_AF-A0AAD5S788-F1
#
_entry.id   AF-A0AAD5S788-F1
#
_cell.length_a   1.000
_cell.length_b   1.000
_cell.length_c   1.000
_cell.angle_alpha   90.00
_cell.angle_beta   90.00
_cell.angle_gamma   90.00
#
_symmetry.space_group_name_H-M   'P 1'
#
loop_
_entity.id
_entity.type
_entity.pdbx_description
1 polymer ?
#
loop_
_entity_poly.entity_id
_entity_poly.type
_entity_poly.pdbx_seq_one_letter_code
_entity_poly.pdbx_strand_id
1 'polypeptide(L)'
;MATILRHLLTTGWSLTLSTNIGRRKGDKDTLFFHRSDPDPSAVVCSISFHGFDKMRLIGAPPQLHDAVDGAVRKSWKKVQDKNMKLGHPEWKLKGLPWWPSGDEEMVKSRILMARVFEAARGVGFDVYGGFQMTRGTKSDVVT
;
A
#
# COMPACT_ATOMS: atom_id res chain seq x y z
N MET A 1 1.50 9.60 -3.63
CA MET A 1 1.50 8.66 -4.77
C MET A 1 0.14 8.60 -5.45
N ALA A 2 -0.93 8.22 -4.75
CA ALA A 2 -2.29 8.16 -5.32
C ALA A 2 -2.72 9.41 -6.09
N THR A 3 -2.46 10.61 -5.56
CA THR A 3 -2.77 11.89 -6.24
C THR A 3 -2.07 12.04 -7.60
N ILE A 4 -0.80 11.64 -7.70
CA ILE A 4 -0.02 11.71 -8.96
C ILE A 4 -0.59 10.72 -9.97
N LEU A 5 -0.85 9.48 -9.54
CA LEU A 5 -1.41 8.44 -10.41
C LEU A 5 -2.81 8.81 -10.91
N ARG A 6 -3.65 9.37 -10.04
CA ARG A 6 -4.96 9.89 -10.43
C ARG A 6 -4.83 10.98 -11.49
N HIS A 7 -3.92 11.94 -11.29
CA HIS A 7 -3.71 13.01 -12.26
C HIS A 7 -3.28 12.46 -13.62
N LEU A 8 -2.34 11.50 -13.65
CA LEU A 8 -1.91 10.83 -14.86
C LEU A 8 -3.06 10.11 -15.58
N LEU A 9 -3.87 9.34 -14.86
CA LEU A 9 -5.05 8.67 -15.43
C LEU A 9 -6.06 9.67 -16.02
N THR A 10 -6.38 10.74 -15.27
CA THR A 10 -7.30 11.78 -15.74
C THR A 10 -6.78 12.61 -16.92
N THR A 11 -5.48 12.49 -17.24
CA THR A 11 -4.82 13.22 -18.34
C THR A 11 -4.37 12.29 -19.48
N GLY A 12 -4.82 11.04 -19.50
CA GLY A 12 -4.56 10.08 -20.57
C GLY A 12 -3.20 9.40 -20.48
N TRP A 13 -2.78 9.06 -19.26
CA TRP A 13 -1.60 8.25 -18.99
C TRP A 13 -1.94 7.05 -18.12
N SER A 14 -1.68 5.85 -18.63
CA SER A 14 -1.86 4.60 -17.91
C SER A 14 -0.50 4.01 -17.51
N LEU A 15 -0.42 3.46 -16.30
CA LEU A 15 0.76 2.78 -15.78
C LEU A 15 0.93 1.47 -16.56
N THR A 16 2.11 1.30 -17.15
CA THR A 16 2.48 0.06 -17.84
C THR A 16 3.08 -0.94 -16.86
N LEU A 17 4.04 -0.48 -16.04
CA LEU A 17 4.70 -1.31 -15.04
C LEU A 17 5.46 -0.44 -14.02
N SER A 18 5.62 -0.97 -12.82
CA SER A 18 6.60 -0.52 -11.83
C SER A 18 7.72 -1.55 -11.72
N THR A 19 8.97 -1.09 -11.68
CA THR A 19 10.12 -1.99 -11.54
C THR A 19 11.30 -1.27 -10.89
N ASN A 20 12.06 -2.01 -10.10
CA ASN A 20 13.34 -1.54 -9.59
C ASN A 20 14.46 -1.95 -10.55
N ILE A 21 14.82 -1.06 -11.48
CA ILE A 21 15.93 -1.27 -12.42
C ILE A 21 17.29 -0.91 -11.79
N GLY A 22 17.25 -0.20 -10.67
CA GLY A 22 18.43 0.26 -9.97
C GLY A 22 19.11 -0.85 -9.17
N ARG A 23 20.45 -0.88 -9.19
CA ARG A 23 21.26 -1.81 -8.38
C ARG A 23 21.91 -1.15 -7.16
N ARG A 24 21.76 0.16 -7.00
CA ARG A 24 22.34 0.92 -5.90
C ARG A 24 21.48 0.74 -4.65
N LYS A 25 22.15 0.62 -3.50
CA LYS A 25 21.50 0.59 -2.19
C LYS A 25 20.61 1.82 -2.02
N GLY A 26 19.33 1.58 -1.80
CA GLY A 26 18.35 2.65 -1.62
C GLY A 26 17.68 3.12 -2.91
N ASP A 27 17.87 2.44 -4.04
CA ASP A 27 17.11 2.69 -5.26
C ASP A 27 15.60 2.53 -5.02
N LYS A 28 14.84 3.18 -5.91
CA LYS A 28 13.38 3.27 -5.88
C LYS A 28 12.83 2.67 -7.15
N ASP A 29 11.54 2.40 -7.15
CA ASP A 29 10.87 1.94 -8.36
C ASP A 29 10.85 3.04 -9.42
N THR A 30 11.19 2.63 -10.64
CA THR A 30 10.92 3.38 -11.86
C THR A 30 9.54 2.99 -12.38
N LEU A 31 8.76 4.00 -12.78
CA LEU A 31 7.40 3.82 -13.28
C LEU A 31 7.37 4.18 -14.76
N PHE A 32 6.88 3.25 -15.58
CA PHE A 32 6.71 3.47 -17.00
C PHE A 32 5.23 3.67 -17.30
N PHE A 33 4.94 4.70 -18.10
CA PHE A 33 3.58 5.06 -18.51
C PHE A 33 3.49 5.08 -20.02
N HIS A 34 2.32 4.78 -20.54
CA HIS A 34 1.97 4.96 -21.95
C HIS A 34 0.76 5.89 -22.07
N ARG A 35 0.58 6.47 -23.25
CA ARG A 35 -0.61 7.25 -23.57
C ARG A 35 -1.82 6.33 -23.71
N SER A 36 -2.93 6.75 -23.13
CA SER A 36 -4.23 6.07 -23.12
C SER A 36 -5.36 7.09 -23.16
N ASP A 37 -6.59 6.61 -23.32
CA ASP A 37 -7.76 7.48 -23.19
C ASP A 37 -7.84 8.03 -21.75
N PRO A 38 -8.05 9.36 -21.57
CA PRO A 38 -8.24 9.93 -20.25
C PRO A 38 -9.43 9.29 -19.54
N ASP A 39 -9.28 9.02 -18.24
CA ASP A 39 -10.38 8.62 -17.37
C ASP A 39 -10.64 9.74 -16.33
N PRO A 40 -11.57 10.67 -16.61
CA PRO A 40 -11.92 11.75 -15.67
C PRO A 40 -12.56 11.24 -14.37
N SER A 41 -13.08 10.01 -14.37
CA SER A 41 -13.76 9.39 -13.24
C SER A 41 -12.83 8.55 -12.35
N ALA A 42 -11.55 8.45 -12.72
CA ALA A 42 -10.57 7.63 -12.02
C ALA A 42 -10.48 7.96 -10.52
N VAL A 43 -10.75 6.96 -9.68
CA VAL A 43 -10.55 7.02 -8.24
C VAL A 43 -9.32 6.19 -7.88
N VAL A 44 -8.32 6.83 -7.28
CA VAL A 44 -7.10 6.17 -6.84
C VAL A 44 -6.88 6.42 -5.36
N CYS A 45 -6.70 5.35 -4.60
CA CYS A 45 -6.26 5.36 -3.21
C CYS A 45 -4.95 4.58 -3.07
N SER A 46 -4.35 4.59 -1.88
CA SER A 46 -3.15 3.79 -1.62
C SER A 46 -3.12 3.21 -0.23
N ILE A 47 -2.57 2.01 -0.10
CA ILE A 47 -2.19 1.40 1.18
C ILE A 47 -0.70 1.66 1.39
N SER A 48 -0.33 2.20 2.54
CA SER A 48 1.06 2.40 2.94
C SER A 48 1.41 1.62 4.21
N PHE A 49 2.65 1.15 4.27
CA PHE A 49 3.21 0.48 5.44
C PHE A 49 4.19 1.43 6.15
N HIS A 50 4.06 1.55 7.47
CA HIS A 50 4.84 2.47 8.28
C HIS A 50 5.46 1.75 9.49
N GLY A 51 6.72 2.12 9.79
CA GLY A 51 7.49 1.41 10.82
C GLY A 51 7.57 -0.08 10.48
N PHE A 52 7.23 -0.92 11.45
CA PHE A 52 7.24 -2.37 11.28
C PHE A 52 5.84 -3.00 11.39
N ASP A 53 4.85 -2.22 11.81
CA ASP A 53 3.57 -2.76 12.28
C ASP A 53 2.34 -1.89 11.97
N LYS A 54 2.49 -0.78 11.25
CA LYS A 54 1.37 0.11 10.92
C LYS A 54 1.01 0.04 9.45
N MET A 55 -0.28 -0.02 9.17
CA MET A 55 -0.85 0.06 7.83
C MET A 55 -1.78 1.26 7.76
N ARG A 56 -1.72 2.06 6.70
CA ARG A 56 -2.59 3.22 6.51
C ARG A 56 -3.27 3.17 5.15
N LEU A 57 -4.56 3.49 5.12
CA LEU A 57 -5.35 3.59 3.92
C LEU A 57 -5.57 5.08 3.56
N ILE A 58 -4.93 5.53 2.50
CA ILE A 58 -4.82 6.96 2.13
C ILE A 58 -5.75 7.25 0.94
N GLY A 59 -6.58 8.28 1.09
CA GLY A 59 -7.43 8.81 0.00
C GLY A 59 -8.52 7.85 -0.46
N ALA A 60 -8.92 6.89 0.38
CA ALA A 60 -9.98 5.94 0.06
C ALA A 60 -11.37 6.51 0.38
N PRO A 61 -12.41 6.11 -0.36
CA PRO A 61 -13.79 6.42 0.00
C PRO A 61 -14.28 5.57 1.20
N PRO A 62 -15.37 6.00 1.88
CA PRO A 62 -15.89 5.32 3.07
C PRO A 62 -16.14 3.81 2.89
N GLN A 63 -16.72 3.39 1.76
CA GLN A 63 -17.01 1.97 1.49
C GLN A 63 -15.76 1.07 1.54
N LEU A 64 -14.59 1.62 1.17
CA LEU A 64 -13.34 0.89 1.22
C LEU A 64 -12.75 0.86 2.64
N HIS A 65 -13.07 1.84 3.48
CA HIS A 65 -12.62 1.84 4.89
C HIS A 65 -13.18 0.63 5.64
N ASP A 66 -14.48 0.36 5.50
CA ASP A 66 -15.16 -0.73 6.21
C ASP A 66 -14.74 -2.09 5.68
N ALA A 67 -14.62 -2.24 4.36
CA ALA A 67 -14.13 -3.45 3.73
C ALA A 67 -12.72 -3.82 4.20
N VAL A 68 -11.80 -2.85 4.21
CA VAL A 68 -10.42 -3.05 4.66
C VAL A 68 -10.36 -3.31 6.16
N ASP A 69 -11.12 -2.59 6.99
CA ASP A 69 -11.16 -2.85 8.44
C ASP A 69 -11.60 -4.28 8.76
N GLY A 70 -12.68 -4.74 8.11
CA GLY A 70 -13.19 -6.10 8.25
C GLY A 70 -12.14 -7.13 7.84
N ALA A 71 -11.46 -6.94 6.71
CA ALA A 71 -10.41 -7.83 6.24
C ALA A 71 -9.22 -7.90 7.21
N VAL A 72 -8.76 -6.75 7.71
CA VAL A 72 -7.64 -6.66 8.68
C VAL A 72 -7.97 -7.38 9.97
N ARG A 73 -9.17 -7.12 10.55
CA ARG A 73 -9.58 -7.72 11.83
C ARG A 73 -9.80 -9.23 11.74
N LYS A 74 -10.25 -9.74 10.58
CA LYS A 74 -10.44 -11.18 10.35
C LYS A 74 -9.12 -11.90 10.05
N SER A 75 -8.17 -11.22 9.41
CA SER A 75 -6.97 -11.84 8.85
C SER A 75 -5.72 -11.62 9.69
N TRP A 76 -5.77 -10.75 10.70
CA TRP A 76 -4.64 -10.50 11.61
C TRP A 76 -4.97 -10.84 13.05
N LYS A 77 -3.99 -11.43 13.76
CA LYS A 77 -4.15 -11.94 15.14
C LYS A 77 -4.71 -10.91 16.13
N LYS A 78 -4.31 -9.64 16.00
CA LYS A 78 -4.79 -8.54 16.85
C LYS A 78 -4.45 -7.18 16.24
N VAL A 79 -5.47 -6.32 16.12
CA VAL A 79 -5.29 -4.87 15.93
C VAL A 79 -5.10 -4.25 17.32
N GLN A 80 -3.95 -3.64 17.58
CA GLN A 80 -3.63 -3.00 18.85
C GLN A 80 -4.27 -1.62 18.97
N ASP A 81 -4.34 -0.89 17.86
CA ASP A 81 -4.94 0.44 17.79
C ASP A 81 -5.49 0.68 16.37
N LYS A 82 -6.54 1.49 16.29
CA LYS A 82 -7.08 2.02 15.04
C LYS A 82 -7.41 3.49 15.27
N ASN A 83 -6.73 4.37 14.53
CA ASN A 83 -6.91 5.81 14.66
C ASN A 83 -6.95 6.48 13.28
N MET A 84 -7.27 7.77 13.27
CA MET A 84 -7.19 8.62 12.09
C MET A 84 -5.88 9.39 12.11
N LYS A 85 -4.93 9.01 11.25
CA LYS A 85 -3.63 9.68 11.14
C LYS A 85 -3.58 10.48 9.84
N LEU A 86 -3.36 11.79 9.96
CA LEU A 86 -3.38 12.72 8.82
C LEU A 86 -4.70 12.65 8.01
N GLY A 87 -5.83 12.44 8.70
CA GLY A 87 -7.14 12.30 8.07
C GLY A 87 -7.42 10.93 7.43
N HIS A 88 -6.56 9.94 7.65
CA HIS A 88 -6.64 8.62 7.02
C HIS A 88 -6.66 7.49 8.06
N PRO A 89 -7.46 6.41 7.87
CA PRO A 89 -7.45 5.26 8.77
C PRO A 89 -6.08 4.61 8.84
N GLU A 90 -5.58 4.40 10.06
CA GLU A 90 -4.35 3.69 10.35
C GLU A 90 -4.60 2.58 11.38
N TRP A 91 -4.12 1.39 11.08
CA TRP A 91 -4.15 0.22 11.95
C TRP A 91 -2.75 -0.06 12.48
N LYS A 92 -2.60 -0.14 13.80
CA LYS A 92 -1.41 -0.70 14.45
C LYS A 92 -1.64 -2.19 14.72
N LEU A 93 -0.85 -3.03 14.11
CA LEU A 93 -0.98 -4.48 14.15
C LEU A 93 -0.06 -5.06 15.23
N LYS A 94 -0.52 -6.05 16.00
CA LYS A 94 0.38 -6.73 16.95
C LYS A 94 1.45 -7.50 16.18
N GLY A 95 2.72 -7.36 16.54
CA GLY A 95 3.85 -8.04 15.89
C GLY A 95 4.59 -7.13 14.92
N LEU A 96 5.34 -7.71 13.97
CA LEU A 96 6.14 -6.96 12.98
C LEU A 96 5.80 -7.42 11.55
N PRO A 97 4.55 -7.28 11.09
CA PRO A 97 4.12 -7.78 9.77
C PRO A 97 4.96 -7.27 8.60
N TRP A 98 5.51 -6.07 8.72
CA TRP A 98 6.30 -5.40 7.67
C TRP A 98 7.81 -5.56 7.86
N TRP A 99 8.21 -6.28 8.91
CA TRP A 99 9.58 -6.69 9.19
C TRP A 99 9.61 -8.05 9.93
N PRO A 100 9.06 -9.12 9.31
CA PRO A 100 8.93 -10.40 9.99
C PRO A 100 10.29 -11.05 10.19
N SER A 101 10.53 -11.63 11.36
CA SER A 101 11.76 -12.38 11.67
C SER A 101 11.63 -13.90 11.44
N GLY A 102 10.43 -14.39 11.09
CA GLY A 102 10.18 -15.82 10.88
C GLY A 102 9.09 -16.09 9.85
N ASP A 103 9.10 -17.32 9.32
CA ASP A 103 8.28 -17.72 8.17
C ASP A 103 6.77 -17.60 8.41
N GLU A 104 6.32 -17.96 9.61
CA GLU A 104 4.89 -17.92 9.95
C GLU A 104 4.33 -16.49 9.87
N GLU A 105 5.03 -15.50 10.44
CA GLU A 105 4.58 -14.11 10.39
C GLU A 105 4.68 -13.55 8.97
N MET A 106 5.73 -13.91 8.21
CA MET A 106 5.85 -13.55 6.80
C MET A 106 4.68 -14.07 5.95
N VAL A 107 4.32 -15.34 6.10
CA VAL A 107 3.19 -15.94 5.37
C VAL A 107 1.87 -15.26 5.78
N LYS A 108 1.66 -15.03 7.07
CA LYS A 108 0.46 -14.34 7.56
C LYS A 108 0.36 -12.91 7.02
N SER A 109 1.46 -12.17 6.89
CA SER A 109 1.44 -10.82 6.30
C SER A 109 0.99 -10.84 4.84
N ARG A 110 1.44 -11.85 4.07
CA ARG A 110 1.02 -12.02 2.67
C ARG A 110 -0.46 -12.39 2.56
N ILE A 111 -0.94 -13.28 3.44
CA ILE A 111 -2.36 -13.64 3.53
C ILE A 111 -3.20 -12.42 3.90
N LEU A 112 -2.77 -11.62 4.88
CA LEU A 112 -3.43 -10.37 5.26
C LEU A 112 -3.62 -9.46 4.04
N MET A 113 -2.55 -9.23 3.27
CA MET A 113 -2.64 -8.37 2.08
C MET A 113 -3.55 -8.97 0.99
N ALA A 114 -3.49 -10.28 0.76
CA ALA A 114 -4.38 -10.95 -0.18
C ALA A 114 -5.86 -10.76 0.20
N ARG A 115 -6.20 -10.87 1.49
CA ARG A 115 -7.57 -10.67 2.00
C ARG A 115 -8.01 -9.22 1.94
N VAL A 116 -7.09 -8.27 2.15
CA VAL A 116 -7.35 -6.84 1.96
C VAL A 116 -7.66 -6.54 0.48
N PHE A 117 -6.89 -7.11 -0.47
CA PHE A 117 -7.16 -6.93 -1.90
C PHE A 117 -8.46 -7.60 -2.35
N GLU A 118 -8.77 -8.79 -1.83
CA GLU A 118 -10.04 -9.47 -2.06
C GLU A 118 -11.23 -8.61 -1.58
N ALA A 119 -11.15 -8.06 -0.36
CA ALA A 119 -12.19 -7.19 0.18
C ALA A 119 -12.34 -5.89 -0.62
N ALA A 120 -11.23 -5.28 -1.06
CA ALA A 120 -11.24 -4.09 -1.90
C ALA A 120 -11.94 -4.37 -3.25
N ARG A 121 -11.64 -5.51 -3.88
CA ARG A 121 -12.29 -5.93 -5.14
C ARG A 121 -13.79 -6.14 -4.96
N GLY A 122 -14.21 -6.68 -3.81
CA GLY A 122 -15.62 -6.83 -3.45
C GLY A 122 -16.41 -5.51 -3.41
N VAL A 123 -15.74 -4.37 -3.28
CA VAL A 123 -16.35 -3.02 -3.30
C VAL A 123 -15.91 -2.17 -4.50
N GLY A 124 -15.43 -2.81 -5.57
CA GLY A 124 -15.14 -2.18 -6.85
C GLY A 124 -13.74 -1.58 -7.01
N PHE A 125 -12.78 -1.95 -6.16
CA PHE A 125 -11.39 -1.47 -6.25
C PHE A 125 -10.43 -2.60 -6.64
N ASP A 126 -9.63 -2.40 -7.68
CA ASP A 126 -8.58 -3.34 -8.06
C ASP A 126 -7.17 -2.79 -7.78
N VAL A 127 -6.19 -3.69 -7.73
CA VAL A 127 -4.79 -3.35 -7.53
C VAL A 127 -4.22 -2.74 -8.81
N TYR A 128 -3.89 -1.46 -8.76
CA TYR A 128 -3.28 -0.76 -9.88
C TYR A 128 -1.76 -0.96 -9.99
N GLY A 129 -1.06 -1.11 -8.85
CA GLY A 129 0.38 -1.32 -8.82
C GLY A 129 0.97 -1.34 -7.41
N GLY A 130 2.18 -1.89 -7.29
CA GLY A 130 2.99 -1.88 -6.06
C GLY A 130 4.21 -0.98 -6.24
N PHE A 131 4.51 -0.14 -5.23
CA PHE A 131 5.57 0.86 -5.32
C PHE A 131 6.47 0.88 -4.07
N GLN A 132 7.77 0.71 -4.23
CA GLN A 132 8.76 0.86 -3.19
C GLN A 132 9.12 2.34 -2.99
N MET A 133 8.59 2.92 -1.92
CA MET A 133 8.78 4.33 -1.55
C MET A 133 9.43 4.52 -0.17
N THR A 134 10.32 3.62 0.26
CA THR A 134 11.06 3.79 1.52
C THR A 134 12.16 4.84 1.37
N ARG A 135 12.47 5.62 2.40
CA ARG A 135 13.75 6.36 2.42
C ARG A 135 14.88 5.34 2.50
N GLY A 136 15.89 5.44 1.65
CA GLY A 136 17.09 4.61 1.80
C GLY A 136 17.68 4.87 3.18
N THR A 137 17.86 3.84 4.00
CA THR A 137 18.63 3.98 5.23
C THR A 137 20.05 4.34 4.82
N LYS A 138 20.53 5.54 5.19
CA LYS A 138 21.96 5.69 5.41
C LYS A 138 22.27 4.64 6.48
N SER A 139 23.14 3.69 6.16
CA SER A 139 23.78 2.92 7.21
C SER A 139 24.50 3.95 8.07
N ASP A 140 23.99 4.19 9.27
CA ASP A 140 24.83 4.71 10.33
C ASP A 140 25.98 3.71 10.42
N VAL A 141 27.17 4.19 10.11
CA VAL A 141 28.41 3.49 10.39
C VAL A 141 28.40 3.35 11.91
N VAL A 142 28.04 2.16 12.39
CA VAL A 142 28.37 1.78 13.76
C VAL A 142 29.90 1.67 13.75
N THR A 143 30.50 2.59 14.50
CA THR A 143 31.93 2.69 14.82
C THR A 143 32.56 1.36 15.16
#